data_AF-A0A535S4X6-F1
#
_entry.id   AF-A0A535S4X6-F1
#
_cell.length_a   1.000
_cell.length_b   1.000
_cell.length_c   1.000
_cell.angle_alpha   90.00
_cell.angle_beta   90.00
_cell.angle_gamma   90.00
#
_symmetry.space_group_name_H-M   'P 1'
#
loop_
_entity.id
_entity.type
_entity.pdbx_description
1 polymer ?
#
loop_
_entity_poly.entity_id
_entity_poly.type
_entity_poly.pdbx_seq_one_letter_code
_entity_poly.pdbx_strand_id
1 'polypeptide(L)'
;MAHKKGMGSSRNGRDSNPKMLGVKRFDGQLVTAGSIIVRQRGTKIKPGDHVGVGRDHTLYALIDGYVKFGHDSRERRKVSIYTEFPGRPSISEILAAETVDLVGAQA
;
A
#
# COMPACT_ATOMS: atom_id res chain seq x y z
N MET A 1 -22.91 -14.38 -59.98
CA MET A 1 -22.72 -14.44 -58.51
C MET A 1 -21.45 -15.24 -58.24
N ALA A 2 -20.48 -14.65 -57.56
CA ALA A 2 -19.30 -15.37 -57.06
C ALA A 2 -19.12 -14.94 -55.61
N HIS A 3 -19.61 -15.77 -54.68
CA HIS A 3 -19.35 -15.57 -53.27
C HIS A 3 -17.87 -15.83 -53.00
N LYS A 4 -17.17 -14.82 -52.49
CA LYS A 4 -16.12 -15.09 -51.51
C LYS A 4 -16.51 -14.37 -50.22
N LYS A 5 -17.37 -15.02 -49.43
CA LYS A 5 -17.46 -14.75 -48.00
C LYS A 5 -16.18 -15.26 -47.36
N GLY A 6 -15.11 -14.48 -47.47
CA GLY A 6 -13.82 -14.77 -46.88
C GLY A 6 -13.48 -13.78 -45.79
N MET A 7 -14.40 -13.51 -44.86
CA MET A 7 -14.09 -12.71 -43.68
C MET A 7 -13.42 -13.64 -42.66
N GLY A 8 -12.09 -13.56 -42.55
CA GLY A 8 -11.36 -14.21 -41.46
C GLY A 8 -11.76 -13.57 -40.14
N SER A 9 -12.32 -14.36 -39.23
CA SER A 9 -12.55 -13.93 -37.84
C SER A 9 -11.20 -13.86 -37.12
N SER A 10 -10.58 -12.68 -37.06
CA SER A 10 -9.50 -12.47 -36.09
C SER A 10 -10.13 -12.46 -34.70
N ARG A 11 -10.02 -13.56 -33.96
CA ARG A 11 -10.51 -13.67 -32.59
C ARG A 11 -9.55 -12.97 -31.64
N ASN A 12 -9.78 -11.69 -31.40
CA ASN A 12 -9.12 -10.95 -30.33
C ASN A 12 -9.75 -11.36 -28.99
N GLY A 13 -9.21 -12.41 -28.37
CA GLY A 13 -9.72 -12.98 -27.11
C GLY A 13 -8.63 -13.34 -26.10
N ARG A 14 -7.44 -12.74 -26.23
CA ARG A 14 -6.35 -12.95 -25.26
C ARG A 14 -6.38 -11.85 -24.22
N ASP A 15 -6.49 -12.25 -22.96
CA ASP A 15 -6.28 -11.36 -21.82
C ASP A 15 -5.24 -11.95 -20.89
N SER A 16 -4.62 -11.09 -20.09
CA SER A 16 -3.62 -11.46 -19.10
C SER A 16 -4.27 -11.61 -17.72
N ASN A 17 -3.74 -12.51 -16.90
CA ASN A 17 -4.20 -12.64 -15.52
C ASN A 17 -4.07 -11.31 -14.76
N PRO A 18 -5.04 -10.96 -13.89
CA PRO A 18 -5.00 -9.73 -13.11
C PRO A 18 -3.77 -9.70 -12.20
N LYS A 19 -3.11 -8.54 -12.11
CA LYS A 19 -1.83 -8.38 -11.38
C LYS A 19 -2.01 -7.92 -9.92
N MET A 20 -3.26 -7.83 -9.44
CA MET A 20 -3.62 -7.46 -8.06
C MET A 20 -2.90 -6.19 -7.55
N LEU A 21 -2.73 -5.21 -8.44
CA LEU A 21 -2.19 -3.90 -8.11
C LEU A 21 -3.17 -3.11 -7.22
N GLY A 22 -2.70 -2.02 -6.63
CA GLY A 22 -3.49 -1.10 -5.82
C GLY A 22 -2.98 -0.94 -4.40
N VAL A 23 -3.74 -0.16 -3.63
CA VAL A 23 -3.49 0.13 -2.22
C VAL A 23 -3.82 -1.10 -1.37
N LYS A 24 -2.95 -1.40 -0.41
CA LYS A 24 -3.04 -2.53 0.53
C LYS A 24 -3.26 -2.08 1.97
N ARG A 25 -2.82 -0.86 2.30
CA ARG A 25 -3.03 -0.21 3.60
C ARG A 25 -3.52 1.22 3.39
N PHE A 26 -4.59 1.58 4.09
CA PHE A 26 -5.28 2.86 3.96
C PHE A 26 -4.85 3.86 5.03
N ASP A 27 -5.29 5.12 4.89
CA ASP A 27 -4.98 6.20 5.83
C ASP A 27 -5.37 5.83 7.27
N GLY A 28 -4.48 6.08 8.22
CA GLY A 28 -4.67 5.80 9.64
C GLY A 28 -4.55 4.33 10.04
N GLN A 29 -4.24 3.41 9.13
CA GLN A 29 -4.02 2.00 9.52
C GLN A 29 -2.63 1.81 10.14
N LEU A 30 -2.57 1.03 11.22
CA LEU A 30 -1.33 0.59 11.83
C LEU A 30 -0.65 -0.43 10.91
N VAL A 31 0.63 -0.25 10.65
CA VAL A 31 1.47 -1.14 9.84
C VAL A 31 2.77 -1.42 10.56
N THR A 32 3.31 -2.61 10.32
CA THR A 32 4.66 -2.96 10.77
C THR A 32 5.70 -2.62 9.71
N ALA A 33 6.96 -2.51 10.11
CA ALA A 33 8.10 -2.42 9.23
C ALA A 33 8.09 -3.59 8.23
N GLY A 34 8.37 -3.28 6.97
CA GLY A 34 8.28 -4.22 5.85
C GLY A 34 6.88 -4.42 5.26
N SER A 35 5.82 -3.91 5.90
CA SER A 35 4.46 -4.01 5.36
C SER A 35 4.33 -3.30 4.01
N ILE A 36 3.69 -3.96 3.04
CA ILE A 36 3.40 -3.37 1.73
C ILE A 36 2.21 -2.41 1.84
N ILE A 37 2.39 -1.16 1.41
CA ILE A 37 1.35 -0.13 1.42
C ILE A 37 0.65 -0.06 0.06
N VAL A 38 1.41 -0.02 -1.05
CA VAL A 38 0.84 0.11 -2.41
C VAL A 38 1.67 -0.71 -3.39
N ARG A 39 0.99 -1.54 -4.20
CA ARG A 39 1.58 -2.16 -5.40
C ARG A 39 1.15 -1.36 -6.63
N GLN A 40 2.09 -0.78 -7.36
CA GLN A 40 1.78 0.12 -8.47
C GLN A 40 2.61 -0.18 -9.72
N ARG A 41 2.22 0.42 -10.84
CA ARG A 41 3.01 0.47 -12.07
C ARG A 41 3.47 1.90 -12.26
N GLY A 42 4.78 2.09 -12.25
CA GLY A 42 5.39 3.41 -12.09
C GLY A 42 5.02 4.05 -10.75
N THR A 43 5.47 5.28 -10.56
CA THR A 43 5.35 5.99 -9.27
C THR A 43 4.15 6.93 -9.27
N LYS A 44 2.93 6.37 -9.25
CA LYS A 44 1.69 7.15 -9.15
C LYS A 44 1.56 7.85 -7.80
N ILE A 45 1.97 7.15 -6.75
CA ILE A 45 2.14 7.68 -5.41
C ILE A 45 3.63 7.62 -5.11
N LYS A 46 4.18 8.73 -4.63
CA LYS A 46 5.58 8.85 -4.26
C LYS A 46 5.83 8.37 -2.82
N PRO A 47 7.05 7.88 -2.53
CA PRO A 47 7.47 7.69 -1.14
C PRO A 47 7.52 9.05 -0.44
N GLY A 48 7.00 9.10 0.78
CA GLY A 48 7.21 10.16 1.74
C GLY A 48 8.13 9.67 2.86
N ASP A 49 7.85 10.14 4.07
CA ASP A 49 8.68 9.86 5.25
C ASP A 49 8.52 8.40 5.67
N HIS A 50 9.66 7.75 5.97
CA HIS A 50 9.73 6.35 6.42
C HIS A 50 9.09 5.31 5.48
N VAL A 51 9.07 5.60 4.18
CA VAL A 51 8.55 4.69 3.14
C VAL A 51 9.65 4.37 2.13
N GLY A 52 9.89 3.07 1.91
CA GLY A 52 10.82 2.57 0.90
C GLY A 52 10.15 2.30 -0.45
N VAL A 53 10.96 2.24 -1.51
CA VAL A 53 10.52 1.91 -2.87
C VAL A 53 11.23 0.65 -3.35
N GLY A 54 10.46 -0.37 -3.72
CA GLY A 54 10.99 -1.60 -4.33
C GLY A 54 11.30 -1.45 -5.82
N ARG A 55 11.96 -2.45 -6.40
CA ARG A 55 12.32 -2.49 -7.84
C ARG A 55 11.12 -2.31 -8.78
N ASP A 56 9.95 -2.83 -8.40
CA ASP A 56 8.71 -2.71 -9.18
C ASP A 56 7.89 -1.47 -8.81
N HIS A 57 8.47 -0.51 -8.09
CA HIS A 57 7.84 0.69 -7.53
C HIS A 57 6.79 0.43 -6.44
N THR A 58 6.79 -0.78 -5.86
CA THR A 58 5.99 -1.08 -4.66
C THR A 58 6.48 -0.23 -3.48
N LEU A 59 5.53 0.37 -2.77
CA LEU A 59 5.81 1.15 -1.56
C LEU A 59 5.65 0.27 -0.32
N TYR A 60 6.62 0.31 0.57
CA TYR A 60 6.63 -0.47 1.81
C TYR A 60 7.09 0.36 3.01
N ALA A 61 6.67 -0.06 4.19
CA ALA A 61 7.00 0.60 5.45
C ALA A 61 8.44 0.34 5.88
N LEU A 62 9.16 1.39 6.32
CA LEU A 62 10.48 1.24 6.94
C LEU A 62 10.41 1.11 8.47
N ILE A 63 9.36 1.66 9.07
CA ILE A 63 9.12 1.63 10.52
C ILE A 63 7.70 1.16 10.82
N ASP A 64 7.47 0.75 12.05
CA ASP A 64 6.12 0.56 12.58
C ASP A 64 5.44 1.93 12.75
N GLY A 65 4.19 2.05 12.32
CA GLY A 65 3.49 3.33 12.36
C GLY A 65 2.11 3.32 11.73
N TYR A 66 1.52 4.50 11.67
CA TYR A 66 0.28 4.77 10.96
C TYR A 66 0.56 5.31 9.56
N VAL A 67 -0.13 4.75 8.57
CA VAL A 67 -0.03 5.21 7.18
C VAL A 67 -0.73 6.56 7.03
N LYS A 68 -0.05 7.54 6.45
CA LYS A 68 -0.62 8.83 6.09
C LYS A 68 -0.45 9.12 4.59
N PHE A 69 -1.57 9.25 3.87
CA PHE A 69 -1.57 9.77 2.52
C PHE A 69 -1.62 11.30 2.55
N GLY A 70 -0.85 11.92 1.66
CA GLY A 70 -0.80 13.36 1.51
C GLY A 70 -0.43 13.77 0.10
N HIS A 71 -0.18 15.06 -0.07
CA HIS A 71 0.26 15.65 -1.33
C HIS A 71 1.78 15.88 -1.31
N ASP A 72 2.44 15.45 -2.38
CA ASP A 72 3.84 15.79 -2.68
C ASP A 72 3.91 17.16 -3.38
N SER A 73 2.98 17.38 -4.30
CA SER A 73 2.77 18.63 -5.00
C SER A 73 1.28 18.81 -5.27
N ARG A 74 0.90 19.89 -5.98
CA ARG A 74 -0.49 20.13 -6.36
C ARG A 74 -1.15 18.95 -7.08
N GLU A 75 -0.36 18.20 -7.86
CA GLU A 75 -0.87 17.11 -8.70
C GLU A 75 -0.43 15.71 -8.23
N ARG A 76 0.68 15.62 -7.48
CA ARG A 76 1.25 14.33 -7.08
C ARG A 76 0.93 14.01 -5.62
N ARG A 77 0.60 12.74 -5.38
CA ARG A 77 0.36 12.20 -4.04
C ARG A 77 1.61 11.54 -3.49
N LYS A 78 1.79 11.60 -2.18
CA LYS A 78 2.79 10.83 -1.43
C LYS A 78 2.15 10.04 -0.30
N VAL A 79 2.88 9.06 0.22
CA VAL A 79 2.50 8.32 1.42
C VAL A 79 3.68 8.32 2.39
N SER A 80 3.40 8.69 3.63
CA SER A 80 4.35 8.70 4.75
C SER A 80 3.87 7.76 5.85
N ILE A 81 4.77 7.38 6.76
CA ILE A 81 4.44 6.67 7.98
C ILE A 81 4.87 7.52 9.18
N TYR A 82 3.95 7.69 10.12
CA TYR A 82 4.17 8.41 11.37
C TYR A 82 3.90 7.50 12.57
N THR A 83 4.67 7.66 13.63
CA THR A 83 4.50 6.93 14.90
C THR A 83 3.26 7.38 15.68
N GLU A 84 2.78 8.58 15.39
CA GLU A 84 1.64 9.22 16.02
C GLU A 84 0.58 9.56 14.97
N PHE A 85 -0.70 9.36 15.31
CA PHE A 85 -1.81 9.73 14.45
C PHE A 85 -2.92 10.38 15.29
N PRO A 86 -3.56 11.47 14.81
CA PRO A 86 -4.60 12.16 15.57
C PRO A 86 -5.74 11.21 15.98
N GLY A 87 -6.08 11.20 17.27
CA GLY A 87 -7.18 10.39 17.80
C GLY A 87 -6.88 8.88 17.88
N ARG A 88 -5.60 8.48 17.86
CA ARG A 88 -5.16 7.10 18.06
C ARG A 88 -3.99 7.04 19.05
N PRO A 89 -3.88 5.96 19.84
CA PRO A 89 -2.75 5.81 20.75
C PRO A 89 -1.44 5.70 19.97
N SER A 90 -0.38 6.29 20.52
CA SER A 90 0.96 6.18 19.94
C SER A 90 1.44 4.73 20.01
N ILE A 91 2.38 4.34 19.14
CA ILE A 91 3.01 3.01 19.22
C ILE A 91 3.64 2.76 20.58
N SER A 92 4.25 3.79 21.19
CA SER A 92 4.79 3.72 22.54
C SER A 92 3.71 3.39 23.58
N GLU A 93 2.51 3.95 23.46
CA GLU A 93 1.39 3.66 24.36
C GLU A 93 0.85 2.24 24.15
N ILE A 94 0.76 1.77 22.90
CA ILE A 94 0.33 0.40 22.60
C ILE A 94 1.32 -0.61 23.18
N LEU A 95 2.63 -0.40 22.96
CA LEU A 95 3.67 -1.26 23.51
C LEU A 95 3.66 -1.22 25.04
N ALA A 96 3.49 -0.04 25.65
CA ALA A 96 3.38 0.09 27.09
C ALA A 96 2.17 -0.68 27.64
N ALA A 97 1.00 -0.59 26.99
CA ALA A 97 -0.20 -1.34 27.40
C ALA A 97 0.01 -2.86 27.32
N GLU A 98 0.62 -3.36 26.24
CA GLU A 98 0.90 -4.79 26.05
C GLU A 98 1.86 -5.34 27.12
N THR A 99 2.84 -4.53 27.57
CA THR A 99 3.73 -4.95 28.67
C THR A 99 3.04 -5.03 30.03
N VAL A 100 2.02 -4.20 30.30
CA VAL A 100 1.27 -4.23 31.57
C VAL A 100 0.40 -5.48 31.65
N ASP A 101 -0.26 -5.86 30.55
CA ASP A 101 -1.10 -7.06 30.50
C ASP A 101 -0.29 -8.36 30.67
N LEU A 102 0.93 -8.42 30.13
CA LEU A 102 1.83 -9.56 30.30
C LEU A 102 2.33 -9.73 31.73
N VAL A 103 2.63 -8.63 32.44
CA VAL A 103 3.07 -8.67 33.84
C VAL A 103 1.90 -9.00 34.78
N GLY A 104 0.69 -8.53 34.48
CA GLY A 104 -0.52 -8.86 35.24
C GLY A 104 -0.98 -10.32 35.11
N ALA A 105 -0.71 -10.97 33.98
CA ALA A 105 -1.03 -12.39 33.76
C ALA A 105 -0.05 -13.37 34.44
N GLN A 106 1.10 -12.88 34.94
CA GLN A 106 2.09 -13.69 35.67
C GLN A 106 1.96 -13.60 37.21
N ALA A 107 0.94 -12.92 37.72
CA ALA A 107 0.67 -12.74 39.15
C ALA A 107 -0.49 -13.62 39.65
#